data_AF-A0A2S9G7Y4-F1
#
_entry.id   AF-A0A2S9G7Y4-F1
#
_cell.length_a   1.000
_cell.length_b   1.000
_cell.length_c   1.000
_cell.angle_alpha   90.00
_cell.angle_beta   90.00
_cell.angle_gamma   90.00
#
_symmetry.space_group_name_H-M   'P 1'
#
loop_
_entity.id
_entity.type
_entity.pdbx_description
1 polymer ?
#
loop_
_entity_poly.entity_id
_entity_poly.type
_entity_poly.pdbx_seq_one_letter_code
_entity_poly.pdbx_strand_id
1 'polypeptide(L)'
;PYAKAIDGTFQWDQSLFGYNFGDPDSRNDDDSAASMPKSVVINPFFDWGTDRPPQHEYADSVIYEAHVKGLTQTHPDIPERSRGT
;
A
#
# COMPACT_ATOMS: atom_id res chain seq x y z
N PRO A 1 2.58 -6.51 12.86
CA PRO A 1 1.62 -7.00 11.84
C PRO A 1 0.30 -6.21 11.72
N TYR A 2 -0.18 -5.52 12.77
CA TYR A 2 -1.46 -4.79 12.74
C TYR A 2 -1.38 -3.30 12.35
N ALA A 3 -0.29 -2.88 11.70
CA ALA A 3 -0.12 -1.49 11.27
C ALA A 3 -1.25 -1.09 10.31
N LYS A 4 -1.74 0.15 10.45
CA LYS A 4 -2.79 0.73 9.57
C LYS A 4 -2.23 1.63 8.48
N ALA A 5 -0.96 2.01 8.62
CA ALA A 5 -0.17 2.69 7.61
C ALA A 5 1.29 2.23 7.71
N ILE A 6 1.97 2.18 6.57
CA ILE A 6 3.38 1.83 6.43
C ILE A 6 4.07 3.02 5.75
N ASP A 7 5.20 3.44 6.31
CA ASP A 7 6.04 4.47 5.73
C ASP A 7 7.27 3.87 5.03
N GLY A 8 7.51 4.33 3.82
CA GLY A 8 8.56 3.86 2.93
C GLY A 8 8.21 2.58 2.17
N THR A 9 9.18 2.13 1.38
CA THR A 9 9.16 0.84 0.66
C THR A 9 10.35 0.00 1.10
N PHE A 10 10.31 -1.29 0.82
CA PHE A 10 11.49 -2.14 1.01
C PHE A 10 12.65 -1.65 0.14
N GLN A 11 13.81 -1.46 0.77
CA GLN A 11 15.07 -1.34 0.06
C GLN A 11 15.70 -2.72 0.04
N TRP A 12 15.63 -3.40 -1.11
CA TRP A 12 16.06 -4.80 -1.20
C TRP A 12 17.55 -4.95 -0.89
N ASP A 13 17.84 -5.72 0.15
CA ASP A 13 19.17 -6.00 0.69
C ASP A 13 19.19 -7.38 1.37
N GLN A 14 20.36 -8.01 1.50
CA GLN A 14 20.50 -9.32 2.13
C GLN A 14 20.09 -9.32 3.60
N SER A 15 20.28 -8.21 4.33
CA SER A 15 19.87 -8.08 5.75
C SER A 15 18.39 -8.36 5.99
N LEU A 16 17.53 -8.20 4.96
CA LEU A 16 16.11 -8.51 5.05
C LEU A 16 15.80 -10.01 5.09
N PHE A 17 16.80 -10.87 4.89
CA PHE A 17 16.67 -12.32 4.87
C PHE A 17 17.34 -12.94 6.10
N GLY A 18 16.71 -13.96 6.69
CA GLY A 18 17.22 -14.64 7.88
C GLY A 18 18.43 -15.55 7.65
N TYR A 19 18.96 -15.62 6.43
CA TYR A 19 20.08 -16.46 6.00
C TYR A 19 20.99 -15.69 5.04
N ASN A 20 22.25 -16.12 4.91
CA ASN A 20 23.19 -15.49 3.99
C ASN A 20 22.99 -16.03 2.56
N PHE A 21 23.03 -15.16 1.55
CA PHE A 21 22.88 -15.62 0.17
C PHE A 21 24.00 -16.60 -0.20
N GLY A 22 23.60 -17.74 -0.79
CA GLY A 22 24.51 -18.83 -1.12
C GLY A 22 24.68 -19.89 -0.02
N ASP A 23 24.20 -19.64 1.19
CA ASP A 23 24.20 -20.61 2.29
C ASP A 23 22.84 -20.62 3.02
N PRO A 24 21.85 -21.38 2.51
CA PRO A 24 20.48 -21.40 3.04
C PRO A 24 20.34 -21.94 4.47
N ASP A 25 21.31 -22.74 4.94
CA ASP A 25 21.32 -23.31 6.28
C ASP A 25 21.99 -22.39 7.31
N SER A 26 22.62 -21.30 6.84
CA SER A 26 23.20 -20.28 7.70
C SER A 26 22.15 -19.36 8.34
N ARG A 27 22.56 -18.69 9.41
CA ARG A 27 21.82 -17.60 10.02
C ARG A 27 22.47 -16.26 9.64
N ASN A 28 21.66 -15.30 9.21
CA ASN A 28 22.08 -13.91 9.05
C ASN A 28 21.71 -13.10 10.30
N ASP A 29 22.68 -12.40 10.88
CA ASP A 29 22.52 -11.53 12.05
C ASP A 29 22.71 -10.03 11.72
N ASP A 30 22.75 -9.67 10.43
CA ASP A 30 22.82 -8.29 9.97
C ASP A 30 21.57 -7.48 10.38
N ASP A 31 21.76 -6.20 10.69
CA ASP A 31 20.65 -5.31 11.03
C ASP A 31 19.88 -4.86 9.77
N SER A 32 18.59 -5.21 9.71
CA SER A 32 17.69 -4.84 8.62
C SER A 32 16.99 -3.50 8.80
N ALA A 33 17.21 -2.79 9.92
CA ALA A 33 16.45 -1.60 10.26
C ALA A 33 16.53 -0.49 9.22
N ALA A 34 17.65 -0.32 8.52
CA ALA A 34 17.77 0.71 7.47
C ALA A 34 16.92 0.39 6.22
N SER A 35 16.74 -0.90 5.92
CA SER A 35 16.08 -1.39 4.70
C SER A 35 14.60 -1.72 4.88
N MET A 36 14.15 -1.89 6.13
CA MET A 36 12.80 -2.27 6.52
C MET A 36 11.89 -1.03 6.72
N PRO A 37 10.73 -0.94 6.03
CA PRO A 37 9.78 0.15 6.23
C PRO A 37 9.21 0.18 7.65
N LYS A 38 8.70 1.34 8.07
CA LYS A 38 8.23 1.57 9.44
C LYS A 38 6.72 1.49 9.53
N SER A 39 6.23 0.96 10.64
CA SER A 39 4.81 1.05 10.99
C SER A 39 4.49 2.43 11.54
N VAL A 40 3.38 3.02 11.11
CA VAL A 40 2.97 4.36 11.55
C VAL A 40 1.75 4.26 12.46
N VAL A 41 1.81 4.94 13.61
CA VAL A 41 0.64 5.17 14.46
C VAL A 41 -0.18 6.29 13.84
N ILE A 42 -1.45 6.00 13.54
CA ILE A 42 -2.37 6.97 12.93
C ILE A 42 -3.46 7.39 13.90
N ASN A 43 -4.02 8.57 13.66
CA ASN A 43 -5.31 8.93 14.22
C ASN A 43 -6.42 8.34 13.32
N PRO A 44 -7.31 7.47 13.83
CA PRO A 44 -8.40 6.90 13.03
C PRO A 44 -9.55 7.88 12.77
N PHE A 45 -9.57 9.05 13.43
CA PHE A 45 -10.65 10.02 13.27
C PHE A 45 -10.67 10.62 11.87
N PHE A 46 -11.84 10.58 11.23
CA PHE A 46 -12.15 11.26 9.98
C PHE A 46 -13.63 11.67 10.01
N ASP A 47 -13.94 12.89 9.56
CA ASP A 47 -15.32 13.38 9.47
C ASP A 47 -15.92 13.01 8.10
N TRP A 48 -16.86 12.07 8.12
CA TRP A 48 -17.54 11.57 6.93
C TRP A 48 -18.70 12.45 6.45
N GLY A 49 -19.06 13.51 7.20
CA GLY A 49 -20.18 14.38 6.85
C GLY A 49 -21.50 13.61 6.73
N THR A 50 -22.10 13.64 5.53
CA THR A 50 -23.39 12.99 5.25
C THR A 50 -23.27 11.70 4.42
N ASP A 51 -22.06 11.12 4.30
CA ASP A 51 -21.84 9.89 3.56
C ASP A 51 -22.65 8.72 4.13
N ARG A 52 -23.24 7.92 3.23
CA ARG A 52 -24.01 6.72 3.58
C ARG A 52 -23.96 5.71 2.44
N PRO A 53 -23.98 4.40 2.74
CA PRO A 53 -23.92 3.36 1.71
C PRO A 53 -25.10 3.51 0.72
N PRO A 54 -24.87 3.42 -0.61
CA PRO A 54 -25.93 3.51 -1.62
C PRO A 54 -26.98 2.39 -1.57
N GLN A 55 -26.64 1.22 -1.01
CA GLN A 55 -27.54 0.06 -0.86
C GLN A 55 -28.20 -0.42 -2.16
N HIS A 56 -27.46 -0.44 -3.28
CA HIS A 56 -27.95 -1.03 -4.52
C HIS A 56 -28.21 -2.54 -4.33
N GLU A 57 -29.37 -3.00 -4.80
CA GLU A 57 -29.64 -4.42 -4.94
C GLU A 57 -28.64 -5.05 -5.91
N TYR A 58 -28.24 -6.29 -5.65
CA TYR A 58 -27.23 -6.96 -6.47
C TYR A 58 -27.69 -7.11 -7.93
N ALA A 59 -28.98 -7.36 -8.14
CA ALA A 59 -29.58 -7.49 -9.47
C ALA A 59 -29.53 -6.18 -10.28
N ASP A 60 -29.45 -5.03 -9.62
CA ASP A 60 -29.42 -3.71 -10.24
C ASP A 60 -27.98 -3.16 -10.35
N SER A 61 -26.98 -3.95 -9.96
CA SER A 61 -25.59 -3.53 -9.92
C SER A 61 -24.85 -3.79 -11.23
N VAL A 62 -24.01 -2.83 -11.64
CA VAL A 62 -23.02 -3.00 -12.71
C VAL A 62 -21.64 -2.75 -12.13
N ILE A 63 -20.74 -3.75 -12.24
CA ILE A 63 -19.37 -3.65 -11.71
C ILE A 63 -18.46 -3.07 -12.78
N TYR A 64 -17.71 -2.02 -12.42
CA TYR A 64 -16.65 -1.44 -13.26
C TYR A 64 -15.28 -1.72 -12.62
N GLU A 65 -14.53 -2.69 -13.17
CA GLU A 65 -13.18 -3.01 -12.71
C GLU A 65 -12.18 -1.97 -13.23
N ALA A 66 -11.35 -1.43 -12.32
CA ALA A 66 -10.35 -0.42 -12.67
C ALA A 66 -9.09 -0.54 -11.80
N HIS A 67 -7.93 -0.25 -12.40
CA HIS A 67 -6.67 -0.05 -11.69
C HIS A 67 -6.51 1.43 -11.33
N VAL A 68 -6.39 1.78 -10.04
CA VAL A 68 -6.30 3.17 -9.55
C VAL A 68 -5.32 4.01 -10.39
N LYS A 69 -4.07 3.53 -10.50
CA LYS A 69 -3.06 4.18 -11.34
C LYS A 69 -3.48 4.30 -12.82
N GLY A 70 -3.73 3.16 -13.46
CA GLY A 70 -4.00 3.10 -14.90
C GLY A 70 -5.25 3.88 -15.34
N LEU A 71 -6.26 3.99 -14.49
CA LEU A 71 -7.52 4.66 -14.81
C LEU A 71 -7.33 6.15 -15.15
N THR A 72 -6.41 6.82 -14.46
CA THR A 72 -6.25 8.29 -14.58
C THR A 72 -4.85 8.75 -14.96
N GLN A 73 -3.86 7.85 -15.06
CA GLN A 73 -2.45 8.20 -15.31
C GLN A 73 -2.23 9.09 -16.53
N THR A 74 -3.02 8.89 -17.59
CA THR A 74 -2.93 9.62 -18.86
C THR A 74 -4.12 10.54 -19.12
N HIS A 75 -5.03 10.70 -18.15
CA HIS A 75 -6.24 11.49 -18.33
C HIS A 75 -5.90 12.99 -18.44
N PRO A 76 -6.18 13.65 -19.58
CA PRO A 76 -5.72 15.02 -19.83
C PRO A 76 -6.31 16.02 -18.84
N ASP A 77 -7.58 15.83 -18.47
CA ASP A 77 -8.31 16.77 -17.61
C ASP A 77 -7.98 16.67 -16.11
N ILE A 78 -7.18 15.67 -15.70
CA ILE A 78 -6.77 15.52 -14.31
C ILE A 78 -5.43 16.25 -14.10
N PRO A 79 -5.29 17.11 -13.07
CA PRO A 79 -4.02 17.74 -12.73
C PRO A 79 -2.92 16.69 -12.54
N GLU A 80 -1.75 16.92 -13.14
CA GLU A 80 -0.67 15.93 -13.22
C GLU A 80 -0.31 15.31 -11.85
N ARG A 81 -0.25 16.14 -10.79
CA ARG A 81 0.05 15.71 -9.41
C ARG A 81 -0.94 14.71 -8.80
N SER A 82 -2.13 14.56 -9.38
CA SER A 82 -3.22 13.70 -8.89
C SER A 82 -3.50 12.54 -9.86
N ARG A 83 -2.73 12.41 -10.95
CA ARG A 83 -2.91 11.33 -11.91
C ARG A 83 -2.39 10.03 -11.33
N GLY A 84 -3.21 9.00 -11.38
CA GLY A 84 -2.87 7.66 -10.96
C GLY A 84 -2.59 7.48 -9.46
N THR A 85 -3.07 8.43 -8.64
CA THR A 85 -2.97 8.42 -7.17
C THR A 85 -4.30 8.06 -6.54
#